data_AF-A0A0Q8P9R8-F1
#
_entry.id   AF-A0A0Q8P9R8-F1
#
_cell.length_a   1.000
_cell.length_b   1.000
_cell.length_c   1.000
_cell.angle_alpha   90.00
_cell.angle_beta   90.00
_cell.angle_gamma   90.00
#
_symmetry.space_group_name_H-M   'P 1'
#
loop_
_entity.id
_entity.type
_entity.pdbx_description
1 polymer ?
#
loop_
_entity_poly.entity_id
_entity_poly.type
_entity_poly.pdbx_seq_one_letter_code
_entity_poly.pdbx_strand_id
1 'polypeptide(L)'
;MSSYEEQLKLAKAEHDRAFPEVAAACADVASGPSTTPSTTPSTKPGGSSSPDPEQAKHAENHAYLTTVRMTPEAECRGGAHAKRITAALTLRAAKASLGADDVYDVLAGLGYPRREHLVEGSAGALGFTFMLPGVGPCITGKVGPPVVVEAHGVYVEGGCNRPRGGH
;
A
#
# COMPACT_ATOMS: atom_id res chain seq x y z
N MET A 1 28.16 -8.07 -0.39
CA MET A 1 26.87 -7.40 -0.17
C MET A 1 27.08 -5.93 -0.45
N SER A 2 26.20 -5.31 -1.23
CA SER A 2 26.26 -3.87 -1.52
C SER A 2 25.82 -3.07 -0.30
N SER A 3 26.32 -1.84 -0.12
CA SER A 3 25.87 -0.93 0.94
C SER A 3 24.34 -0.71 0.92
N TYR A 4 23.73 -0.84 -0.26
CA TYR A 4 22.29 -0.80 -0.45
C TYR A 4 21.55 -1.99 0.20
N GLU A 5 22.07 -3.20 0.07
CA GLU A 5 21.46 -4.40 0.66
C GLU A 5 21.52 -4.37 2.20
N GLU A 6 22.60 -3.79 2.74
CA GLU A 6 22.77 -3.60 4.18
C GLU A 6 21.78 -2.56 4.72
N GLN A 7 21.57 -1.45 4.00
CA GLN A 7 20.56 -0.45 4.35
C GLN A 7 19.15 -1.04 4.35
N LEU A 8 18.81 -1.88 3.37
CA LEU A 8 17.51 -2.56 3.33
C LEU A 8 17.31 -3.51 4.51
N LYS A 9 18.34 -4.26 4.89
CA LYS A 9 18.28 -5.16 6.07
C LYS A 9 18.09 -4.38 7.37
N LEU A 10 18.80 -3.26 7.53
CA LEU A 10 18.68 -2.41 8.71
C LEU A 10 17.28 -1.80 8.80
N ALA A 11 16.79 -1.21 7.71
CA ALA A 11 15.46 -0.62 7.67
C ALA A 11 14.36 -1.67 7.93
N LYS A 12 14.54 -2.89 7.41
CA LYS A 12 13.66 -4.02 7.71
C LYS A 12 13.68 -4.43 9.18
N ALA A 13 14.86 -4.49 9.81
CA ALA A 13 14.98 -4.81 11.23
C ALA A 13 14.38 -3.73 12.13
N GLU A 14 14.50 -2.45 11.73
CA GLU A 14 13.83 -1.33 12.40
C GLU A 14 12.31 -1.42 12.28
N HIS A 15 11.80 -1.76 11.08
CA HIS A 15 10.38 -2.05 10.87
C HIS A 15 9.89 -3.20 11.76
N ASP A 16 10.61 -4.32 11.79
CA ASP A 16 10.27 -5.48 12.61
C ASP A 16 10.25 -5.15 14.11
N ARG A 17 11.13 -4.25 14.56
CA ARG A 17 11.13 -3.75 15.94
C ARG A 17 9.93 -2.83 16.23
N ALA A 18 9.51 -2.03 15.27
CA ALA A 18 8.36 -1.13 15.41
C ALA A 18 7.02 -1.87 15.35
N PHE A 19 6.96 -2.99 14.60
CA PHE A 19 5.73 -3.76 14.36
C PHE A 19 5.94 -5.26 14.60
N PRO A 20 6.26 -5.67 15.85
CA PRO A 20 6.63 -7.05 16.16
C PRO A 20 5.52 -8.06 15.84
N GLU A 21 4.26 -7.67 15.97
CA GLU A 21 3.13 -8.53 15.61
C GLU A 21 2.95 -8.73 14.10
N VAL A 22 3.31 -7.73 13.29
CA VAL A 22 3.33 -7.87 11.83
C VAL A 22 4.50 -8.78 11.41
N ALA A 23 5.66 -8.57 12.03
CA ALA A 23 6.84 -9.42 11.81
C ALA A 23 6.54 -10.89 12.12
N ALA A 24 5.94 -11.15 13.29
CA ALA A 24 5.56 -12.50 13.72
C ALA A 24 4.54 -13.14 12.77
N ALA A 25 3.52 -12.39 12.32
CA ALA A 25 2.51 -12.90 11.40
C ALA A 25 3.06 -13.25 10.00
N CYS A 26 4.19 -12.66 9.61
CA CYS A 26 4.78 -12.82 8.27
C CYS A 26 6.13 -13.56 8.27
N ALA A 27 6.58 -14.11 9.40
CA ALA A 27 7.90 -14.72 9.53
C ALA A 27 8.12 -15.89 8.56
N ASP A 28 7.09 -16.71 8.34
CA ASP A 28 7.17 -17.90 7.49
C ASP A 28 7.09 -17.59 5.98
N VAL A 29 6.65 -16.39 5.62
CA VAL A 29 6.49 -15.96 4.22
C VAL A 29 7.83 -15.52 3.59
N ALA A 30 8.82 -15.17 4.43
CA ALA A 30 10.13 -14.68 4.00
C ALA A 30 10.99 -15.75 3.28
N SER A 31 10.61 -17.03 3.31
CA SER A 31 11.39 -18.13 2.73
C SER A 31 11.14 -18.40 1.23
N GLY A 32 10.30 -17.61 0.55
CA GLY A 32 10.02 -17.78 -0.88
C GLY A 32 11.11 -17.16 -1.78
N PRO A 33 11.53 -17.80 -2.88
CA PRO A 33 12.50 -17.22 -3.80
C PRO A 33 11.97 -15.90 -4.38
N SER A 34 12.78 -14.85 -4.23
CA SER A 34 12.54 -13.51 -4.77
C SER A 34 12.45 -13.60 -6.30
N THR A 35 11.23 -13.53 -6.84
CA THR A 35 11.02 -13.44 -8.28
C THR A 35 11.10 -11.97 -8.70
N THR A 36 11.85 -11.77 -9.77
CA THR A 36 12.17 -10.51 -10.47
C THR A 36 10.99 -9.54 -10.50
N PRO A 37 11.21 -8.22 -10.35
CA PRO A 37 10.15 -7.23 -10.51
C PRO A 37 9.53 -7.40 -11.90
N SER A 38 8.26 -7.81 -11.91
CA SER A 38 7.42 -7.82 -13.10
C SER A 38 6.34 -6.78 -12.90
N THR A 39 6.03 -6.01 -13.93
CA THR A 39 5.01 -4.96 -13.85
C THR A 39 3.63 -5.56 -14.03
N THR A 40 2.72 -5.34 -13.08
CA THR A 40 1.33 -5.79 -13.23
C THR A 40 0.44 -4.56 -13.42
N PRO A 41 -0.41 -4.53 -14.46
CA PRO A 41 -1.50 -3.56 -14.53
C PRO A 41 -2.37 -3.73 -13.28
N SER A 42 -2.71 -2.64 -12.60
CA SER A 42 -3.54 -2.67 -11.40
C SER A 42 -5.01 -2.92 -11.78
N THR A 43 -5.33 -4.14 -12.22
CA THR A 43 -6.68 -4.53 -12.66
C THR A 43 -7.37 -5.35 -11.56
N LYS A 44 -8.61 -4.96 -11.19
CA LYS A 44 -9.52 -5.80 -10.38
C LYS A 44 -9.69 -7.18 -11.05
N PRO A 45 -9.81 -8.29 -10.29
CA PRO A 45 -9.90 -9.62 -10.89
C PRO A 45 -11.24 -9.79 -11.61
N GLY A 46 -11.18 -9.98 -12.93
CA GLY A 46 -12.32 -10.36 -13.77
C GLY A 46 -11.85 -11.27 -14.91
N GLY A 47 -12.20 -12.56 -14.79
CA GLY A 47 -12.37 -13.57 -15.85
C GLY A 47 -11.38 -13.64 -17.01
N SER A 48 -10.65 -14.76 -17.11
CA SER A 48 -9.83 -15.12 -18.27
C SER A 48 -10.65 -15.19 -19.56
N SER A 49 -10.33 -14.34 -20.53
CA SER A 49 -10.59 -14.58 -21.96
C SER A 49 -9.56 -13.77 -22.75
N SER A 50 -9.13 -14.30 -23.89
CA SER A 50 -8.11 -13.70 -24.77
C SER A 50 -8.35 -12.19 -24.95
N PRO A 51 -7.31 -11.34 -24.89
CA PRO A 51 -7.49 -9.91 -24.86
C PRO A 51 -8.17 -9.45 -26.15
N ASP A 52 -9.39 -8.93 -25.99
CA ASP A 52 -10.09 -8.17 -27.01
C ASP A 52 -9.17 -7.02 -27.45
N PRO A 53 -8.94 -6.79 -28.76
CA PRO A 53 -8.09 -5.70 -29.24
C PRO A 53 -8.52 -4.32 -28.73
N GLU A 54 -9.79 -4.12 -28.36
CA GLU A 54 -10.23 -2.89 -27.68
C GLU A 54 -9.73 -2.83 -26.22
N GLN A 55 -9.69 -3.96 -25.49
CA GLN A 55 -9.06 -4.01 -24.15
C GLN A 55 -7.55 -3.75 -24.20
N ALA A 56 -6.86 -4.15 -25.27
CA ALA A 56 -5.44 -3.86 -25.44
C ALA A 56 -5.18 -2.34 -25.58
N LYS A 57 -5.99 -1.63 -26.37
CA LYS A 57 -5.92 -0.15 -26.49
C LYS A 57 -6.27 0.56 -25.18
N HIS A 58 -7.25 0.05 -24.43
CA HIS A 58 -7.58 0.60 -23.11
C HIS A 58 -6.49 0.31 -22.06
N ALA A 59 -5.78 -0.80 -22.17
CA ALA A 59 -4.64 -1.11 -21.30
C ALA A 59 -3.46 -0.15 -21.54
N GLU A 60 -3.19 0.23 -22.80
CA GLU A 60 -2.19 1.25 -23.14
C GLU A 60 -2.51 2.61 -22.49
N ASN A 61 -3.77 3.03 -22.51
CA ASN A 61 -4.21 4.28 -21.88
C ASN A 61 -4.08 4.29 -20.35
N HIS A 62 -3.93 3.13 -19.70
CA HIS A 62 -3.80 3.01 -18.24
C HIS A 62 -2.41 2.52 -17.79
N ALA A 63 -1.43 2.47 -18.70
CA ALA A 63 -0.06 2.08 -18.35
C ALA A 63 0.53 2.94 -17.21
N TYR A 64 0.11 4.20 -17.09
CA TYR A 64 0.48 5.09 -16.00
C TYR A 64 0.04 4.62 -14.61
N LEU A 65 -0.95 3.72 -14.51
CA LEU A 65 -1.42 3.12 -13.24
C LEU A 65 -0.68 1.82 -12.88
N THR A 66 0.37 1.47 -13.62
CA THR A 66 1.15 0.25 -13.38
C THR A 66 1.97 0.35 -12.10
N THR A 67 1.93 -0.70 -11.28
CA THR A 67 2.72 -0.80 -10.05
C THR A 67 3.78 -1.89 -10.19
N VAL A 68 4.88 -1.73 -9.46
CA VAL A 68 5.89 -2.77 -9.29
C VAL A 68 5.27 -3.94 -8.53
N ARG A 69 5.49 -5.18 -8.99
CA ARG A 69 5.04 -6.36 -8.24
C ARG A 69 5.72 -6.45 -6.88
N MET A 70 4.91 -6.70 -5.86
CA MET A 70 5.38 -6.94 -4.49
C MET A 70 5.94 -8.36 -4.37
N THR A 71 6.96 -8.52 -3.52
CA THR A 71 7.38 -9.85 -3.06
C THR A 71 6.31 -10.45 -2.15
N PRO A 72 6.24 -11.78 -1.98
CA PRO A 72 5.29 -12.40 -1.05
C PRO A 72 5.39 -11.85 0.38
N GLU A 73 6.61 -11.55 0.83
CA GLU A 73 6.84 -10.92 2.13
C GLU A 73 6.25 -9.49 2.19
N ALA A 74 6.47 -8.68 1.15
CA ALA A 74 5.90 -7.33 1.07
C ALA A 74 4.36 -7.36 0.99
N GLU A 75 3.78 -8.34 0.28
CA GLU A 75 2.33 -8.57 0.25
C GLU A 75 1.78 -8.91 1.64
N CYS A 76 2.43 -9.83 2.36
CA CYS A 76 2.02 -10.23 3.70
C CYS A 76 2.04 -9.03 4.65
N ARG A 77 3.18 -8.32 4.69
CA ARG A 77 3.38 -7.17 5.59
C ARG A 77 2.44 -6.03 5.25
N GLY A 78 2.36 -5.65 3.98
CA GLY A 78 1.44 -4.64 3.49
C GLY A 78 -0.02 -4.97 3.85
N GLY A 79 -0.44 -6.21 3.61
CA GLY A 79 -1.78 -6.70 3.97
C GLY A 79 -2.05 -6.67 5.48
N ALA A 80 -1.07 -7.03 6.31
CA ALA A 80 -1.19 -6.96 7.77
C ALA A 80 -1.35 -5.52 8.27
N HIS A 81 -0.57 -4.57 7.73
CA HIS A 81 -0.73 -3.15 8.03
C HIS A 81 -2.09 -2.60 7.57
N ALA A 82 -2.50 -2.92 6.34
CA ALA A 82 -3.80 -2.51 5.81
C ALA A 82 -4.96 -2.99 6.70
N LYS A 83 -4.91 -4.24 7.19
CA LYS A 83 -5.89 -4.79 8.14
C LYS A 83 -5.89 -4.05 9.48
N ARG A 84 -4.72 -3.79 10.06
CA ARG A 84 -4.59 -3.02 11.33
C ARG A 84 -5.22 -1.64 11.21
N ILE A 85 -4.89 -0.92 10.12
CA ILE A 85 -5.37 0.44 9.88
C ILE A 85 -6.89 0.42 9.61
N THR A 86 -7.37 -0.50 8.78
CA THR A 86 -8.81 -0.65 8.50
C THR A 86 -9.60 -0.88 9.79
N ALA A 87 -9.13 -1.78 10.66
CA ALA A 87 -9.81 -2.08 11.93
C ALA A 87 -9.88 -0.85 12.85
N ALA A 88 -8.77 -0.12 13.00
CA ALA A 88 -8.72 1.06 13.86
C ALA A 88 -9.61 2.21 13.34
N LEU A 89 -9.53 2.50 12.03
CA LEU A 89 -10.35 3.54 11.40
C LEU A 89 -11.82 3.17 11.40
N THR A 90 -12.19 1.90 11.17
CA THR A 90 -13.58 1.44 11.24
C THR A 90 -14.14 1.60 12.65
N LEU A 91 -13.38 1.21 13.68
CA LEU A 91 -13.78 1.37 15.07
C LEU A 91 -13.98 2.85 15.45
N ARG A 92 -13.11 3.73 14.94
CA ARG A 92 -13.23 5.18 15.18
C ARG A 92 -14.44 5.76 14.41
N ALA A 93 -14.61 5.39 13.14
CA ALA A 93 -15.71 5.85 12.29
C ALA A 93 -17.10 5.40 12.81
N ALA A 94 -17.16 4.28 13.54
CA ALA A 94 -18.40 3.83 14.18
C ALA A 94 -18.88 4.77 15.30
N LYS A 95 -18.02 5.65 15.82
CA LYS A 95 -18.33 6.58 16.92
C LYS A 95 -18.63 8.00 16.44
N ALA A 96 -18.00 8.43 15.35
CA ALA A 96 -18.17 9.77 14.77
C ALA A 96 -17.64 9.81 13.32
N SER A 97 -18.09 10.79 12.54
CA SER A 97 -17.47 11.13 11.26
C SER A 97 -16.01 11.54 11.47
N LEU A 98 -15.10 11.02 10.63
CA LEU A 98 -13.66 11.27 10.77
C LEU A 98 -13.22 12.48 9.95
N GLY A 99 -12.48 13.39 10.59
CA GLY A 99 -11.71 14.44 9.92
C GLY A 99 -10.28 14.00 9.59
N ALA A 100 -9.55 14.88 8.91
CA ALA A 100 -8.13 14.65 8.60
C ALA A 100 -7.29 14.43 9.86
N ASP A 101 -7.51 15.23 10.91
CA ASP A 101 -6.78 15.10 12.17
C ASP A 101 -7.10 13.78 12.90
N ASP A 102 -8.35 13.29 12.85
CA ASP A 102 -8.67 11.97 13.40
C ASP A 102 -7.90 10.85 12.69
N VAL A 103 -7.73 10.94 11.37
CA VAL A 103 -6.94 9.97 10.61
C VAL A 103 -5.47 10.04 11.02
N TYR A 104 -4.92 11.25 11.13
CA TYR A 104 -3.57 11.45 11.63
C TYR A 104 -3.36 10.85 13.01
N ASP A 105 -4.29 11.10 13.95
CA ASP A 105 -4.21 10.60 15.32
C ASP A 105 -4.32 9.08 15.39
N VAL A 106 -5.22 8.48 14.59
CA VAL A 106 -5.34 7.01 14.51
C VAL A 106 -4.06 6.39 13.95
N LEU A 107 -3.50 6.94 12.88
CA LEU A 107 -2.28 6.43 12.27
C LEU A 107 -1.08 6.60 13.21
N ALA A 108 -0.95 7.76 13.87
CA ALA A 108 0.09 8.00 14.86
C ALA A 108 -0.03 7.05 16.06
N GLY A 109 -1.24 6.81 16.57
CA GLY A 109 -1.51 5.86 17.66
C GLY A 109 -1.18 4.41 17.30
N LEU A 110 -1.16 4.07 16.01
CA LEU A 110 -0.71 2.77 15.49
C LEU A 110 0.79 2.69 15.24
N GLY A 111 1.54 3.78 15.41
CA GLY A 111 2.98 3.85 15.19
C GLY A 111 3.41 4.36 13.80
N TYR A 112 2.49 4.85 12.98
CA TYR A 112 2.84 5.45 11.67
C TYR A 112 3.11 6.95 11.83
N PRO A 113 4.32 7.44 11.57
CA PRO A 113 4.67 8.83 11.83
C PRO A 113 3.95 9.81 10.89
N ARG A 114 3.49 10.93 11.47
CA ARG A 114 2.66 11.96 10.82
C ARG A 114 3.28 12.57 9.55
N ARG A 115 4.61 12.63 9.47
CA ARG A 115 5.34 13.25 8.35
C ARG A 115 5.42 12.37 7.10
N GLU A 116 5.11 11.09 7.22
CA GLU A 116 5.32 10.11 6.14
C GLU A 116 4.05 9.82 5.34
N HIS A 117 2.90 10.35 5.76
CA HIS A 117 1.63 10.14 5.07
C HIS A 117 0.96 11.43 4.63
N LEU A 118 0.57 11.41 3.36
CA LEU A 118 -0.21 12.47 2.75
C LEU A 118 -1.69 12.14 2.96
N VAL A 119 -2.40 12.99 3.69
CA VAL A 119 -3.86 12.90 3.83
C VAL A 119 -4.47 13.93 2.89
N GLU A 120 -5.13 13.47 1.82
CA GLU A 120 -5.80 14.34 0.86
C GLU A 120 -7.31 14.11 0.90
N GLY A 121 -8.07 15.20 0.85
CA GLY A 121 -9.48 15.14 0.47
C GLY A 121 -9.59 15.15 -1.05
N SER A 122 -10.19 14.12 -1.65
CA SER A 122 -10.56 14.13 -3.06
C SER A 122 -12.08 13.96 -3.18
N ALA A 123 -12.75 14.94 -3.81
CA ALA A 123 -14.19 14.90 -4.09
C ALA A 123 -15.06 14.52 -2.87
N GLY A 124 -14.75 15.06 -1.68
CA GLY A 124 -15.54 14.85 -0.46
C GLY A 124 -15.23 13.56 0.31
N ALA A 125 -14.29 12.72 -0.14
CA ALA A 125 -13.77 11.57 0.60
C ALA A 125 -12.35 11.84 1.09
N LEU A 126 -12.11 11.58 2.37
CA LEU A 126 -10.80 11.70 2.99
C LEU A 126 -9.99 10.45 2.62
N GLY A 127 -8.79 10.63 2.06
CA GLY A 127 -7.89 9.54 1.72
C GLY A 127 -6.51 9.78 2.32
N PHE A 128 -5.72 8.71 2.41
CA PHE A 128 -4.32 8.83 2.82
C PHE A 128 -3.44 7.87 2.01
N THR A 129 -2.19 8.25 1.81
CA THR A 129 -1.19 7.41 1.14
C THR A 129 0.19 7.58 1.77
N PHE A 130 0.92 6.48 1.95
CA PHE A 130 2.33 6.47 2.40
C PHE A 130 3.09 5.23 1.99
N MET A 131 4.41 5.29 2.06
CA MET A 131 5.29 4.13 1.92
C MET A 131 5.55 3.51 3.29
N LEU A 132 5.51 2.18 3.39
CA LEU A 132 5.97 1.51 4.60
C LEU A 132 7.51 1.43 4.60
N PRO A 133 8.19 2.12 5.55
CA PRO A 133 9.63 2.16 5.58
C PRO A 133 10.21 0.77 5.83
N GLY A 134 11.29 0.44 5.11
CA GLY A 134 12.04 -0.81 5.29
C GLY A 134 11.41 -2.08 4.72
N VAL A 135 10.13 -2.06 4.33
CA VAL A 135 9.45 -3.23 3.76
C VAL A 135 8.93 -3.01 2.34
N GLY A 136 8.83 -1.75 1.89
CA GLY A 136 8.67 -1.39 0.47
C GLY A 136 7.27 -1.22 -0.13
N PRO A 137 6.15 -1.75 0.41
CA PRO A 137 4.83 -1.48 -0.16
C PRO A 137 4.32 -0.09 0.22
N CYS A 138 3.48 0.45 -0.65
CA CYS A 138 2.66 1.62 -0.42
C CYS A 138 1.34 1.20 0.23
N ILE A 139 0.87 2.00 1.16
CA ILE A 139 -0.46 1.89 1.76
C ILE A 139 -1.29 3.06 1.24
N THR A 140 -2.47 2.76 0.70
CA THR A 140 -3.47 3.77 0.35
C THR A 140 -4.78 3.43 1.04
N GLY A 141 -5.42 4.43 1.65
CA GLY A 141 -6.71 4.27 2.30
C GLY A 141 -7.72 5.34 1.89
N LYS A 142 -8.99 4.93 1.91
CA LYS A 142 -10.16 5.79 1.76
C LYS A 142 -11.00 5.69 3.02
N VAL A 143 -11.26 6.84 3.62
CA VAL A 143 -12.00 7.01 4.85
C VAL A 143 -13.40 7.47 4.47
N GLY A 144 -14.32 6.51 4.50
CA GLY A 144 -15.74 6.64 4.21
C GLY A 144 -16.46 5.36 4.63
N PRO A 145 -17.78 5.22 4.41
CA PRO A 145 -18.47 3.95 4.56
C PRO A 145 -18.47 3.18 3.22
N PRO A 146 -17.74 2.05 3.07
CA PRO A 146 -16.84 1.43 4.03
C PRO A 146 -15.42 2.02 4.01
N VAL A 147 -14.68 1.86 5.12
CA VAL A 147 -13.25 2.19 5.16
C VAL A 147 -12.53 1.13 4.34
N VAL A 148 -11.73 1.58 3.37
CA VAL A 148 -10.97 0.68 2.49
C VAL A 148 -9.51 1.06 2.58
N VAL A 149 -8.66 0.11 2.94
CA VAL A 149 -7.20 0.30 2.97
C VAL A 149 -6.55 -0.85 2.23
N GLU A 150 -5.64 -0.53 1.33
CA GLU A 150 -4.98 -1.49 0.44
C GLU A 150 -3.47 -1.26 0.43
N ALA A 151 -2.73 -2.36 0.26
CA ALA A 151 -1.30 -2.33 0.02
C ALA A 151 -1.02 -2.61 -1.46
N HIS A 152 -0.12 -1.84 -2.05
CA HIS A 152 0.30 -2.00 -3.44
C HIS A 152 1.79 -1.67 -3.59
N GLY A 153 2.41 -2.10 -4.69
CA GLY A 153 3.76 -1.64 -5.01
C GLY A 153 3.78 -0.17 -5.43
N VAL A 154 4.98 0.41 -5.54
CA VAL A 154 5.13 1.77 -6.07
C VAL A 154 4.64 1.83 -7.52
N TYR A 155 3.92 2.90 -7.86
CA TYR A 155 3.67 3.29 -9.24
C TYR A 155 4.99 3.66 -9.91
N VAL A 156 5.18 3.18 -11.14
CA VAL A 156 6.41 3.42 -11.91
C VAL A 156 6.69 4.92 -12.08
N GLU A 157 5.64 5.72 -12.25
CA GLU A 157 5.72 7.15 -12.55
C GLU A 157 5.47 8.08 -11.33
N GLY A 158 5.07 7.54 -10.17
CA GLY A 158 4.48 8.34 -9.08
C GLY A 158 4.85 7.94 -7.65
N GLY A 159 5.69 6.93 -7.48
CA GLY A 159 5.99 6.38 -6.15
C GLY A 159 4.72 5.82 -5.52
N CYS A 160 4.37 6.21 -4.29
CA CYS A 160 3.12 5.75 -3.69
C CYS A 160 1.88 6.51 -4.13
N ASN A 161 2.03 7.75 -4.59
CA ASN A 161 0.90 8.56 -5.00
C ASN A 161 0.37 8.07 -6.33
N ARG A 162 -0.95 7.88 -6.39
CA ARG A 162 -1.60 7.52 -7.65
C ARG A 162 -1.44 8.67 -8.65
N PRO A 163 -0.78 8.46 -9.80
CA PRO A 163 -0.62 9.50 -10.80
C PRO A 163 -1.98 9.98 -11.33
N ARG A 164 -2.11 11.30 -11.53
CA ARG A 164 -3.32 11.94 -12.07
C ARG A 164 -3.12 12.17 -13.59
N GLY A 165 -3.75 11.35 -14.43
CA GLY A 165 -3.84 11.58 -15.89
C GLY A 165 -3.47 10.38 -16.76
N GLY A 166 -4.23 10.18 -17.84
CA GLY A 166 -3.84 9.52 -19.08
C GLY A 166 -4.12 10.52 -20.21
N HIS A 167 -3.22 10.61 -21.20
CA HIS A 167 -3.36 11.56 -22.30
C HIS A 167 -4.56 11.26 -23.19
#